data_AF-A0A2D9WNW9-F1
#
_entry.id   AF-A0A2D9WNW9-F1
#
_cell.length_a   1.000
_cell.length_b   1.000
_cell.length_c   1.000
_cell.angle_alpha   90.00
_cell.angle_beta   90.00
_cell.angle_gamma   90.00
#
_symmetry.space_group_name_H-M   'P 1'
#
loop_
_entity.id
_entity.type
_entity.pdbx_description
1 polymer ?
#
loop_
_entity_poly.entity_id
_entity_poly.type
_entity_poly.pdbx_seq_one_letter_code
_entity_poly.pdbx_strand_id
1 'polypeptide(L)'
;MKDYVVKRSSAGLGLFANRDFKKDEVIIEYVGETISDAEAQRRGGKYLFELNDDWTIDGKSRDNTARYINHSCKPNCYAELTEDETQVFIKAKRAIKAGEEFTYHYGSYYFKNEITPAGCKCAKCLLKA
;
A
#
# COMPACT_ATOMS: atom_id res chain seq x y z
N MET A 1 -17.95 -2.21 14.03
CA MET A 1 -16.84 -1.24 13.84
C MET A 1 -16.03 -1.69 12.64
N LYS A 2 -15.47 -0.78 11.84
CA LYS A 2 -14.53 -1.17 10.78
C LYS A 2 -13.25 -1.72 11.41
N ASP A 3 -12.63 -2.71 10.76
CA ASP A 3 -11.40 -3.38 11.21
C ASP A 3 -10.16 -2.46 11.17
N TYR A 4 -10.29 -1.30 10.53
CA TYR A 4 -9.24 -0.31 10.34
C TYR A 4 -9.79 1.12 10.33
N VAL A 5 -8.89 2.08 10.51
CA VAL A 5 -9.21 3.51 10.61
C VAL A 5 -8.13 4.37 9.94
N VAL A 6 -8.54 5.44 9.25
CA VAL A 6 -7.62 6.41 8.65
C VAL A 6 -7.27 7.51 9.67
N LYS A 7 -5.98 7.75 9.90
CA LYS A 7 -5.48 8.78 10.84
C LYS A 7 -4.25 9.49 10.25
N ARG A 8 -3.73 10.52 10.91
CA ARG A 8 -2.46 11.15 10.51
C ARG A 8 -1.27 10.21 10.77
N SER A 9 -0.29 10.25 9.88
CA SER A 9 0.98 9.53 9.91
C SER A 9 2.13 10.47 9.51
N SER A 10 3.38 10.02 9.63
CA SER A 10 4.57 10.78 9.22
C SER A 10 4.61 11.10 7.72
N ALA A 11 3.90 10.32 6.90
CA ALA A 11 3.81 10.47 5.45
C ALA A 11 2.47 11.07 4.96
N GLY A 12 1.68 11.66 5.87
CA GLY A 12 0.36 12.24 5.54
C GLY A 12 -0.77 11.52 6.25
N LEU A 13 -1.69 10.92 5.49
CA LEU A 13 -2.69 10.01 6.07
C LEU A 13 -2.16 8.58 6.03
N GLY A 14 -2.51 7.80 7.05
CA GLY A 14 -2.15 6.39 7.20
C GLY A 14 -3.37 5.54 7.50
N LEU A 15 -3.32 4.25 7.16
CA LEU A 15 -4.32 3.26 7.54
C LEU A 15 -3.83 2.47 8.76
N PHE A 16 -4.62 2.43 9.81
CA PHE A 16 -4.26 1.83 11.09
C PHE A 16 -5.20 0.70 11.46
N ALA A 17 -4.65 -0.33 12.11
CA ALA A 17 -5.40 -1.43 12.66
C ALA A 17 -6.36 -0.94 13.76
N ASN A 18 -7.62 -1.32 13.70
CA ASN A 18 -8.61 -1.06 14.76
C ASN A 18 -8.90 -2.31 15.62
N ARG A 19 -8.27 -3.44 15.27
CA ARG A 19 -8.24 -4.69 16.02
C ARG A 19 -6.91 -5.40 15.77
N ASP A 20 -6.70 -6.52 16.46
CA ASP A 20 -5.58 -7.41 16.17
C ASP A 20 -5.84 -8.20 14.87
N PHE A 21 -4.77 -8.43 14.09
CA PHE A 21 -4.73 -9.26 12.89
C PHE A 21 -3.70 -10.38 13.06
N LYS A 22 -4.01 -11.55 12.54
CA LYS A 22 -3.08 -12.69 12.46
C LYS A 22 -2.18 -12.55 11.23
N LYS A 23 -1.06 -13.28 11.23
CA LYS A 23 -0.24 -13.43 10.03
C LYS A 23 -1.08 -14.03 8.89
N ASP A 24 -0.84 -13.57 7.67
CA ASP A 24 -1.48 -13.95 6.40
C ASP A 24 -2.98 -13.63 6.32
N GLU A 25 -3.52 -12.91 7.31
CA GLU A 25 -4.89 -12.42 7.29
C GLU A 25 -5.05 -11.29 6.26
N VAL A 26 -6.14 -11.32 5.50
CA VAL A 26 -6.50 -10.26 4.55
C VAL A 26 -6.96 -9.03 5.32
N ILE A 27 -6.34 -7.88 5.01
CA ILE A 27 -6.67 -6.59 5.61
C ILE A 27 -7.67 -5.85 4.74
N ILE A 28 -7.33 -5.68 3.45
CA ILE A 28 -8.12 -4.89 2.51
C ILE A 28 -7.71 -5.22 1.06
N GLU A 29 -8.65 -5.13 0.14
CA GLU A 29 -8.39 -5.15 -1.29
C GLU A 29 -7.94 -3.78 -1.79
N TYR A 30 -6.95 -3.74 -2.69
CA TYR A 30 -6.57 -2.53 -3.39
C TYR A 30 -7.42 -2.40 -4.66
N VAL A 31 -8.42 -1.52 -4.60
CA VAL A 31 -9.42 -1.35 -5.68
C VAL A 31 -9.18 -0.07 -6.48
N GLY A 32 -9.72 -0.02 -7.69
CA GLY A 32 -9.62 1.15 -8.56
C GLY A 32 -10.16 0.86 -9.96
N GLU A 33 -9.95 1.82 -10.87
CA GLU A 33 -10.22 1.63 -12.29
C GLU A 33 -9.08 0.79 -12.89
N THR A 34 -9.39 -0.37 -13.47
CA THR A 34 -8.40 -1.15 -14.22
C THR A 34 -8.22 -0.51 -15.60
N ILE A 35 -6.99 -0.09 -15.89
CA ILE A 35 -6.57 0.57 -17.12
C ILE A 35 -5.38 -0.17 -17.73
N SER A 36 -5.12 0.02 -19.01
CA SER A 36 -3.91 -0.54 -19.61
C SER A 36 -2.66 0.09 -19.00
N ASP A 37 -1.55 -0.65 -18.96
CA ASP A 37 -0.28 -0.11 -18.45
C ASP A 37 0.15 1.14 -19.25
N ALA A 38 0.00 1.13 -20.58
CA ALA A 38 0.27 2.31 -21.40
C ALA A 38 -0.52 3.56 -20.97
N GLU A 39 -1.79 3.38 -20.58
CA GLU A 39 -2.62 4.47 -20.04
C GLU A 39 -2.16 4.87 -18.64
N ALA A 40 -1.74 3.92 -17.81
CA ALA A 40 -1.18 4.18 -16.49
C ALA A 40 0.11 5.02 -16.58
N GLN A 41 1.03 4.67 -17.48
CA GLN A 41 2.24 5.44 -17.75
C GLN A 41 1.92 6.86 -18.27
N ARG A 42 0.91 6.99 -19.14
CA ARG A 42 0.45 8.30 -19.64
C ARG A 42 -0.12 9.18 -18.53
N ARG A 43 -0.98 8.62 -17.67
CA ARG A 43 -1.60 9.34 -16.54
C ARG A 43 -0.56 9.68 -15.47
N GLY A 44 0.34 8.75 -15.18
CA GLY A 44 1.25 8.80 -14.04
C GLY A 44 0.50 8.91 -12.70
N GLY A 45 1.26 8.98 -11.61
CA GLY A 45 0.73 9.26 -10.28
C GLY A 45 1.15 8.27 -9.21
N LYS A 46 0.58 8.45 -8.01
CA LYS A 46 1.03 7.78 -6.77
C LYS A 46 0.26 6.51 -6.42
N TYR A 47 -0.82 6.21 -7.14
CA TYR A 47 -1.79 5.18 -6.79
C TYR A 47 -1.96 4.14 -7.90
N LEU A 48 -0.90 3.94 -8.68
CA LEU A 48 -0.86 2.92 -9.73
C LEU A 48 -0.35 1.63 -9.11
N PHE A 49 -1.10 0.55 -9.30
CA PHE A 49 -0.71 -0.80 -8.89
C PHE A 49 -0.73 -1.71 -10.11
N GLU A 50 0.47 -2.07 -10.58
CA GLU A 50 0.66 -2.97 -11.73
C GLU A 50 0.15 -4.37 -11.39
N LEU A 51 -0.69 -4.92 -12.27
CA LEU A 51 -1.19 -6.29 -12.17
C LEU A 51 -0.28 -7.23 -12.97
N ASN A 52 -0.05 -6.86 -14.23
CA ASN A 52 0.82 -7.53 -15.16
C ASN A 52 1.26 -6.54 -16.25
N ASP A 53 1.95 -7.04 -17.28
CA ASP A 53 2.50 -6.23 -18.38
C ASP A 53 1.42 -5.43 -19.14
N ASP A 54 0.16 -5.86 -19.09
CA ASP A 54 -0.93 -5.24 -19.84
C ASP A 54 -1.81 -4.32 -18.97
N TRP A 55 -1.97 -4.61 -17.68
CA TRP A 55 -2.99 -4.02 -16.82
C TRP A 55 -2.45 -3.42 -15.53
N THR A 56 -3.04 -2.29 -15.14
CA THR A 56 -2.74 -1.56 -13.91
C THR A 56 -4.04 -1.07 -13.27
N ILE A 57 -4.12 -1.13 -11.93
CA ILE A 57 -5.20 -0.51 -11.16
C ILE A 57 -4.84 0.95 -10.85
N ASP A 58 -5.67 1.90 -11.28
CA ASP A 58 -5.63 3.30 -10.83
C ASP A 58 -6.49 3.47 -9.57
N GLY A 59 -5.81 3.36 -8.42
CA GLY A 59 -6.40 3.42 -7.08
C GLY A 59 -6.61 4.84 -6.53
N LYS A 60 -6.65 5.89 -7.37
CA LYS A 60 -6.74 7.28 -6.90
C LYS A 60 -8.07 7.66 -6.23
N SER A 61 -9.14 6.89 -6.43
CA SER A 61 -10.44 7.17 -5.82
C SER A 61 -10.35 7.13 -4.29
N ARG A 62 -11.17 7.93 -3.59
CA ARG A 62 -11.26 7.87 -2.13
C ARG A 62 -11.99 6.63 -1.62
N ASP A 63 -12.71 5.94 -2.50
CA ASP A 63 -13.35 4.66 -2.18
C ASP A 63 -12.31 3.56 -1.94
N ASN A 64 -11.16 3.66 -2.62
CA ASN A 64 -9.99 2.84 -2.33
C ASN A 64 -9.34 3.28 -1.02
N THR A 65 -9.79 2.73 0.11
CA THR A 65 -9.18 3.04 1.41
C THR A 65 -7.75 2.49 1.52
N ALA A 66 -7.38 1.47 0.74
CA ALA A 66 -6.03 0.90 0.74
C ALA A 66 -4.96 1.89 0.26
N ARG A 67 -5.36 2.94 -0.46
CA ARG A 67 -4.46 4.04 -0.91
C ARG A 67 -3.77 4.80 0.23
N TYR A 68 -4.25 4.66 1.46
CA TYR A 68 -3.66 5.29 2.66
C TYR A 68 -2.62 4.39 3.34
N ILE A 69 -2.36 3.18 2.85
CA ILE A 69 -1.33 2.32 3.42
C ILE A 69 0.03 2.83 2.94
N ASN A 70 0.88 3.25 3.89
CA ASN A 70 2.13 3.93 3.58
C ASN A 70 3.28 2.97 3.26
N HIS A 71 4.32 3.50 2.62
CA HIS A 71 5.57 2.77 2.43
C HIS A 71 6.31 2.55 3.75
N SER A 72 6.92 1.37 3.91
CA SER A 72 7.96 1.14 4.91
C SER A 72 9.11 0.27 4.39
N CYS A 73 10.33 0.64 4.74
CA CYS A 73 11.54 -0.18 4.51
C CYS A 73 11.66 -1.39 5.46
N LYS A 74 10.73 -1.54 6.43
CA LYS A 74 10.54 -2.72 7.27
C LYS A 74 9.02 -2.90 7.46
N PRO A 75 8.30 -3.32 6.41
CA PRO A 75 6.85 -3.33 6.41
C PRO A 75 6.28 -4.47 7.27
N ASN A 76 5.03 -4.30 7.71
CA ASN A 76 4.24 -5.32 8.40
C ASN A 76 3.15 -5.95 7.51
N CYS A 77 2.98 -5.45 6.28
CA CYS A 77 2.08 -6.00 5.27
C CYS A 77 2.83 -6.36 3.98
N TYR A 78 2.19 -7.15 3.13
CA TYR A 78 2.60 -7.41 1.76
C TYR A 78 1.36 -7.39 0.84
N ALA A 79 1.57 -7.15 -0.45
CA ALA A 79 0.53 -7.25 -1.45
C ALA A 79 0.61 -8.63 -2.12
N GLU A 80 -0.55 -9.22 -2.40
CA GLU A 80 -0.72 -10.52 -3.02
C GLU A 80 -1.70 -10.36 -4.18
N LEU A 81 -1.31 -10.79 -5.38
CA LEU A 81 -2.21 -10.87 -6.52
C LEU A 81 -2.99 -12.18 -6.45
N THR A 82 -4.21 -12.17 -6.96
CA THR A 82 -4.95 -13.41 -7.24
C THR A 82 -4.25 -14.23 -8.32
N GLU A 83 -4.55 -15.53 -8.38
CA GLU A 83 -3.96 -16.45 -9.36
C GLU A 83 -4.23 -16.04 -10.82
N ASP A 84 -5.33 -15.34 -11.06
CA ASP A 84 -5.71 -14.79 -12.36
C ASP A 84 -5.17 -13.36 -12.62
N GLU A 85 -4.40 -12.82 -11.68
CA GLU A 85 -3.78 -11.48 -11.74
C GLU A 85 -4.79 -10.34 -11.92
N THR A 86 -6.04 -10.51 -11.50
CA THR A 86 -7.08 -9.47 -11.65
C THR A 86 -7.29 -8.60 -10.42
N GLN A 87 -6.92 -9.10 -9.24
CA GLN A 87 -7.15 -8.41 -7.96
C GLN A 87 -5.89 -8.39 -7.11
N VAL A 88 -5.81 -7.38 -6.22
CA VAL A 88 -4.70 -7.20 -5.28
C VAL A 88 -5.23 -7.13 -3.86
N PHE A 89 -4.74 -8.02 -3.00
CA PHE A 89 -5.04 -8.01 -1.57
C PHE A 89 -3.83 -7.59 -0.76
N ILE A 90 -4.05 -6.73 0.23
CA ILE A 90 -3.04 -6.40 1.22
C ILE A 90 -3.24 -7.31 2.43
N LYS A 91 -2.19 -8.08 2.75
CA LYS A 91 -2.20 -9.10 3.80
C LYS A 91 -1.17 -8.81 4.87
N ALA A 92 -1.44 -9.28 6.07
CA ALA A 92 -0.55 -9.12 7.21
C ALA A 92 0.68 -10.04 7.09
N LYS A 93 1.90 -9.49 7.07
CA LYS A 93 3.17 -10.24 7.00
C LYS A 93 3.54 -10.91 8.33
N ARG A 94 2.96 -10.41 9.43
CA ARG A 94 3.10 -10.89 10.81
C ARG A 94 1.80 -10.59 11.56
N ALA A 95 1.70 -11.02 12.82
CA ALA A 95 0.64 -10.51 13.68
C ALA A 95 0.76 -8.97 13.83
N ILE A 96 -0.37 -8.26 13.75
CA ILE A 96 -0.46 -6.81 13.86
C ILE A 96 -1.43 -6.47 14.99
N LYS A 97 -1.04 -5.60 15.90
CA LYS A 97 -1.85 -5.17 17.05
C LYS A 97 -2.72 -3.98 16.69
N ALA A 98 -3.86 -3.87 17.37
CA ALA A 98 -4.69 -2.68 17.31
C ALA A 98 -3.85 -1.41 17.56
N GLY A 99 -4.02 -0.40 16.70
CA GLY A 99 -3.29 0.86 16.74
C GLY A 99 -2.00 0.89 15.90
N GLU A 100 -1.49 -0.24 15.42
CA GLU A 100 -0.35 -0.25 14.50
C GLU A 100 -0.75 0.28 13.11
N GLU A 101 0.15 1.03 12.46
CA GLU A 101 -0.02 1.46 11.06
C GLU A 101 0.27 0.30 10.12
N PHE A 102 -0.60 0.06 9.14
CA PHE A 102 -0.32 -0.85 8.04
C PHE A 102 0.67 -0.21 7.08
N THR A 103 1.71 -0.96 6.72
CA THR A 103 2.72 -0.51 5.77
C THR A 103 3.20 -1.66 4.89
N TYR A 104 3.45 -1.39 3.62
CA TYR A 104 4.05 -2.35 2.68
C TYR A 104 5.19 -1.69 1.90
N HIS A 105 5.94 -2.48 1.13
CA HIS A 105 6.94 -1.94 0.22
C HIS A 105 6.29 -1.63 -1.12
N TYR A 106 6.27 -0.37 -1.54
CA TYR A 106 5.72 0.13 -2.82
C TYR A 106 6.45 -0.38 -4.08
N GLY A 107 7.17 -1.50 -4.02
CA GLY A 107 8.00 -1.97 -5.13
C GLY A 107 9.33 -1.21 -5.27
N SER A 108 10.29 -1.88 -5.93
CA SER A 108 11.68 -1.42 -6.02
C SER A 108 11.83 -0.18 -6.91
N TYR A 109 11.04 -0.09 -7.99
CA TYR A 109 11.09 1.03 -8.92
C TYR A 109 10.67 2.34 -8.23
N TYR A 110 9.46 2.37 -7.65
CA TYR A 110 8.96 3.55 -6.94
C TYR A 110 9.85 3.91 -5.75
N PHE A 111 10.37 2.91 -5.02
CA PHE A 111 11.29 3.16 -3.92
C PHE A 111 12.58 3.87 -4.37
N LYS A 112 13.18 3.44 -5.48
CA LYS A 112 14.43 4.03 -6.00
C LYS A 112 14.23 5.38 -6.67
N ASN A 113 13.17 5.55 -7.44
CA ASN A 113 12.97 6.74 -8.28
C ASN A 113 12.18 7.85 -7.58
N GLU A 114 11.29 7.52 -6.64
CA GLU A 114 10.42 8.52 -5.99
C GLU A 114 10.75 8.70 -4.50
N ILE A 115 10.89 7.60 -3.75
CA ILE A 115 11.06 7.67 -2.28
C ILE A 115 12.50 8.03 -1.89
N THR A 116 13.48 7.38 -2.51
CA THR A 116 14.89 7.57 -2.15
C THR A 116 15.36 9.01 -2.40
N PRO A 117 15.07 9.65 -3.56
CA PRO A 117 15.50 11.03 -3.82
C PRO A 117 14.84 12.05 -2.86
N ALA A 118 13.61 11.78 -2.42
CA ALA A 118 12.88 12.64 -1.47
C ALA A 118 13.22 12.36 0.01
N GLY A 119 13.99 11.31 0.30
CA GLY A 119 14.26 10.82 1.65
C GLY A 119 13.08 10.03 2.23
N CYS A 120 13.32 8.74 2.53
CA CYS A 120 12.27 7.87 3.06
C CYS A 120 11.79 8.31 4.46
N LYS A 121 10.50 8.63 4.58
CA LYS A 121 9.85 9.09 5.83
C LYS A 121 9.21 7.99 6.67
N CYS A 122 9.48 6.72 6.37
CA CYS A 122 8.97 5.62 7.17
C CYS A 122 9.64 5.60 8.55
N ALA A 123 8.94 5.08 9.57
CA ALA A 123 9.44 5.04 10.95
C ALA A 123 10.86 4.44 11.07
N LYS A 124 11.17 3.38 10.32
CA LYS A 124 12.51 2.75 10.31
C LYS A 124 13.61 3.73 9.88
N CYS A 125 13.35 4.59 8.91
CA CYS A 125 14.34 5.51 8.35
C CYS A 125 14.42 6.81 9.15
N LEU A 126 13.30 7.29 9.69
CA LEU A 126 13.29 8.46 10.58
C LEU A 126 14.03 8.22 11.90
N LEU A 127 14.06 6.98 12.40
CA LEU A 127 14.84 6.61 13.59
C LEU A 127 16.36 6.58 13.36
N LYS A 128 16.83 6.77 12.12
CA LYS A 128 18.25 6.78 11.75
C LYS A 128 18.76 8.18 11.36
N ALA A 129 17.91 9.21 11.47
CA ALA A 129 18.24 10.60 11.20
C ALA A 129 18.62 11.34 12.47
#